data_AF-A0A531MH01-F1
#
_entry.id   AF-A0A531MH01-F1
#
_cell.length_a   1.000
_cell.length_b   1.000
_cell.length_c   1.000
_cell.angle_alpha   90.00
_cell.angle_beta   90.00
_cell.angle_gamma   90.00
#
_symmetry.space_group_name_H-M   'P 1'
#
loop_
_entity.id
_entity.type
_entity.pdbx_description
1 polymer ?
#
loop_
_entity_poly.entity_id
_entity_poly.type
_entity_poly.pdbx_seq_one_letter_code
_entity_poly.pdbx_strand_id
1 'polypeptide(L)'
;MFILIRMAFWFSLVLLALPLGVGSDETGQQSVGPIQALFAARDAVGDIAGICERKPDVCETGKSAMHTITARAKETAKIAGAMLDDKSAGPD
;
A
#
# COMPACT_ATOMS: atom_id res chain seq x y z
N MET A 1 13.29 -28.06 -11.97
CA MET A 1 13.21 -26.96 -10.99
C MET A 1 12.52 -25.68 -11.49
N PHE A 2 12.37 -25.44 -12.80
CA PHE A 2 11.80 -24.18 -13.30
C PHE A 2 10.27 -24.07 -13.11
N ILE A 3 9.56 -25.20 -13.14
CA ILE A 3 8.09 -25.26 -13.02
C ILE A 3 7.62 -24.78 -11.64
N LEU A 4 8.31 -25.14 -10.56
CA LEU A 4 7.96 -24.72 -9.20
C LEU A 4 8.05 -23.20 -9.04
N ILE A 5 9.12 -22.58 -9.55
CA ILE A 5 9.29 -21.12 -9.54
C ILE A 5 8.18 -20.44 -10.35
N ARG A 6 7.86 -20.99 -11.52
CA ARG A 6 6.77 -20.49 -12.38
C ARG A 6 5.43 -20.53 -11.63
N MET A 7 5.10 -21.66 -11.00
CA MET A 7 3.83 -21.84 -10.28
C MET A 7 3.76 -20.98 -9.02
N ALA A 8 4.84 -20.89 -8.23
CA ALA A 8 4.89 -20.03 -7.05
C ALA A 8 4.75 -18.55 -7.42
N PHE A 9 5.41 -18.12 -8.50
CA PHE A 9 5.27 -16.77 -9.03
C PHE A 9 3.83 -16.48 -9.47
N TRP A 10 3.24 -17.36 -10.28
CA TRP A 10 1.85 -17.17 -10.75
C TRP A 10 0.85 -17.25 -9.60
N PHE A 11 1.04 -18.16 -8.66
CA PHE A 11 0.18 -18.30 -7.48
C PHE A 11 0.27 -17.06 -6.59
N SER A 12 1.47 -16.53 -6.36
CA SER A 12 1.66 -15.27 -5.62
C SER A 12 1.01 -14.08 -6.33
N LEU A 13 1.16 -13.98 -7.66
CA LEU A 13 0.51 -12.93 -8.46
C LEU A 13 -1.01 -13.03 -8.41
N VAL A 14 -1.54 -14.25 -8.48
CA VAL A 14 -2.97 -14.55 -8.32
C VAL A 14 -3.43 -14.21 -6.91
N LEU A 15 -2.73 -14.60 -5.85
CA LEU A 15 -3.06 -14.24 -4.46
C LEU A 15 -3.06 -12.72 -4.22
N LEU A 16 -2.13 -12.00 -4.85
CA LEU A 16 -2.06 -10.54 -4.77
C LEU A 16 -3.21 -9.87 -5.55
N ALA A 17 -3.66 -10.50 -6.63
CA ALA A 17 -4.84 -10.08 -7.39
C ALA A 17 -6.16 -10.51 -6.72
N LEU A 18 -6.15 -11.59 -5.93
CA LEU A 18 -7.32 -12.06 -5.20
C LEU A 18 -7.58 -11.11 -4.02
N PRO A 19 -8.81 -10.58 -3.89
CA PRO A 19 -9.21 -9.76 -2.76
C PRO A 19 -9.39 -10.65 -1.51
N LEU A 20 -8.29 -11.12 -0.93
CA LEU A 20 -8.27 -11.84 0.35
C LEU A 20 -8.45 -10.85 1.48
N GLY A 21 -9.67 -10.34 1.67
CA GLY A 21 -9.98 -9.41 2.75
C GLY A 21 -11.01 -8.36 2.37
N VAL A 22 -12.20 -8.79 1.96
CA VAL A 22 -13.42 -7.97 2.04
C VAL A 22 -14.38 -8.63 3.03
N GLY A 23 -13.90 -8.79 4.26
CA GLY A 23 -14.75 -9.12 5.41
C GLY A 23 -15.07 -7.82 6.14
N SER A 24 -16.34 -7.58 6.44
CA SER A 24 -16.75 -6.51 7.35
C SER A 24 -15.96 -6.68 8.66
N ASP A 25 -15.22 -5.65 9.05
CA ASP A 25 -14.70 -5.56 10.40
C ASP A 25 -15.91 -5.55 11.36
N GLU A 26 -15.75 -6.10 12.56
CA GLU A 26 -16.82 -6.28 13.56
C GLU A 26 -17.48 -4.94 13.99
N THR A 27 -16.94 -3.83 13.51
CA THR A 27 -17.32 -2.44 13.74
C THR A 27 -18.24 -1.84 12.66
N GLY A 28 -18.60 -2.59 11.61
CA GLY A 28 -19.58 -2.13 10.61
C GLY A 28 -19.08 -1.03 9.66
N GLN A 29 -17.77 -0.79 9.60
CA GLN A 29 -17.18 0.08 8.59
C GLN A 29 -17.17 -0.60 7.22
N GLN A 30 -17.72 0.10 6.22
CA GLN A 30 -17.71 -0.30 4.80
C GLN A 30 -16.27 -0.54 4.35
N SER A 31 -15.85 -1.80 4.29
CA SER A 31 -14.52 -2.17 3.79
C SER A 31 -14.47 -1.83 2.30
N VAL A 32 -13.63 -0.86 1.93
CA VAL A 32 -13.38 -0.55 0.51
C VAL A 32 -12.60 -1.72 -0.11
N GLY A 33 -13.11 -2.27 -1.20
CA GLY A 33 -12.44 -3.37 -1.89
C GLY A 33 -11.07 -2.94 -2.44
N PRO A 34 -10.04 -3.82 -2.48
CA PRO A 34 -8.70 -3.46 -2.95
C PRO A 34 -8.68 -2.83 -4.34
N ILE A 35 -9.52 -3.34 -5.25
CA ILE A 35 -9.68 -2.81 -6.61
C ILE A 35 -10.30 -1.41 -6.59
N GLN A 36 -11.32 -1.18 -5.75
CA GLN A 36 -11.96 0.13 -5.62
C GLN A 36 -11.00 1.16 -5.00
N ALA A 37 -10.22 0.75 -4.00
CA ALA A 37 -9.18 1.58 -3.40
C ALA A 37 -8.09 1.93 -4.43
N LEU A 38 -7.70 0.98 -5.29
CA LEU A 38 -6.73 1.24 -6.36
C LEU A 38 -7.26 2.28 -7.35
N PHE A 39 -8.50 2.12 -7.85
CA PHE A 39 -9.09 3.11 -8.77
C PHE A 39 -9.21 4.49 -8.12
N ALA A 40 -9.70 4.58 -6.88
CA ALA A 40 -9.80 5.85 -6.16
C ALA A 40 -8.43 6.52 -5.95
N ALA A 41 -7.39 5.72 -5.65
CA ALA A 41 -6.04 6.24 -5.53
C ALA A 41 -5.48 6.75 -6.88
N ARG A 42 -5.78 6.07 -7.99
CA ARG A 42 -5.37 6.52 -9.33
C ARG A 42 -6.03 7.85 -9.69
N ASP A 43 -7.32 7.99 -9.42
CA ASP A 43 -8.06 9.23 -9.65
C ASP A 43 -7.48 10.37 -8.82
N ALA A 44 -7.19 10.14 -7.54
CA ALA A 44 -6.56 11.13 -6.67
C ALA A 44 -5.17 11.58 -7.18
N VAL A 45 -4.37 10.64 -7.72
CA VAL A 45 -3.08 10.99 -8.34
C VAL A 45 -3.27 11.85 -9.59
N GLY A 46 -4.30 11.57 -10.39
CA GLY A 46 -4.68 12.41 -11.53
C GLY A 46 -5.01 13.85 -11.12
N ASP A 47 -5.76 14.02 -10.03
CA ASP A 47 -6.11 15.34 -9.49
C ASP A 47 -4.87 16.11 -9.00
N ILE A 48 -3.93 15.44 -8.34
CA ILE A 48 -2.67 16.06 -7.90
C ILE A 48 -1.86 16.56 -9.11
N ALA A 49 -1.81 15.79 -10.20
CA ALA A 49 -1.16 16.23 -11.43
C ALA A 49 -1.81 17.51 -11.98
N GLY A 50 -3.15 17.59 -11.97
CA GLY A 50 -3.87 18.81 -12.35
C GLY A 50 -3.65 19.99 -11.41
N ILE A 51 -3.38 19.75 -10.12
CA ILE A 51 -2.99 20.80 -9.16
C ILE A 51 -1.58 21.32 -9.47
N CYS A 52 -0.64 20.42 -9.78
CA CYS A 52 0.74 20.81 -10.13
C CYS A 52 0.78 21.71 -11.38
N GLU A 53 -0.07 21.44 -12.37
CA GLU A 53 -0.18 22.29 -13.57
C GLU A 53 -0.72 23.69 -13.24
N ARG A 54 -1.67 23.78 -12.29
CA ARG A 54 -2.29 25.06 -11.89
C ARG A 54 -1.47 25.86 -10.88
N LYS A 55 -0.70 25.19 -10.01
CA LYS A 55 0.12 25.80 -8.96
C LYS A 55 1.46 25.07 -8.84
N PRO A 56 2.52 25.53 -9.51
CA PRO A 56 3.82 24.85 -9.49
C PRO A 56 4.52 24.97 -8.13
N ASP A 57 4.26 26.03 -7.36
CA ASP A 57 4.84 26.29 -6.05
C ASP A 57 4.43 25.23 -4.99
N VAL A 58 3.17 24.79 -5.01
CA VAL A 58 2.71 23.71 -4.12
C VAL A 58 3.28 22.35 -4.52
N CYS A 59 3.57 22.15 -5.81
CA CYS A 59 4.15 20.91 -6.30
C CYS A 59 5.61 20.75 -5.84
N GLU A 60 6.43 21.81 -5.95
CA GLU A 60 7.82 21.80 -5.46
C GLU A 60 7.92 21.68 -3.94
N THR A 61 7.04 22.40 -3.22
CA THR A 61 6.95 22.27 -1.76
C THR A 61 6.49 20.87 -1.36
N GLY A 62 5.48 20.33 -2.06
CA GLY A 62 4.94 19.00 -1.85
C GLY A 62 5.98 17.90 -2.09
N LYS A 63 6.80 18.02 -3.14
CA LYS A 63 7.92 17.11 -3.42
C LYS A 63 8.93 17.08 -2.28
N SER A 64 9.32 18.26 -1.79
CA SER A 64 10.25 18.38 -0.66
C SER A 64 9.66 17.78 0.62
N ALA A 65 8.38 18.05 0.90
CA ALA A 65 7.67 17.47 2.03
C ALA A 65 7.58 15.93 1.91
N MET A 66 7.20 15.42 0.75
CA MET A 66 7.09 13.98 0.49
C MET A 66 8.40 13.24 0.68
N HIS A 67 9.54 13.85 0.31
CA HIS A 67 10.85 13.27 0.57
C HIS A 67 11.08 13.06 2.08
N THR A 68 10.77 14.07 2.91
CA THR A 68 10.93 13.96 4.37
C THR A 68 9.97 12.95 4.99
N ILE A 69 8.71 12.93 4.55
CA ILE A 69 7.68 12.00 5.02
C ILE A 69 8.09 10.57 4.66
N THR A 70 8.54 10.35 3.42
CA THR A 70 8.97 9.02 2.95
C THR A 70 10.18 8.51 3.72
N ALA A 71 11.15 9.38 4.03
CA ALA A 71 12.29 9.01 4.85
C ALA A 71 11.86 8.53 6.25
N ARG A 72 10.92 9.24 6.88
CA ARG A 72 10.34 8.83 8.17
C ARG A 72 9.52 7.54 8.06
N ALA A 73 8.72 7.41 7.00
CA ALA A 73 7.88 6.24 6.76
C ALA A 73 8.71 4.95 6.63
N LYS A 74 9.93 5.01 6.06
CA LYS A 74 10.85 3.87 6.02
C LYS A 74 11.25 3.39 7.42
N GLU A 75 11.56 4.32 8.32
CA GLU A 75 11.89 3.96 9.72
C GLU A 75 10.66 3.42 10.45
N THR A 76 9.48 4.00 10.22
CA THR A 76 8.22 3.46 10.74
C THR A 76 7.95 2.04 10.23
N ALA A 77 8.18 1.78 8.95
CA ALA A 77 7.99 0.44 8.37
C ALA A 77 8.94 -0.59 8.98
N LYS A 78 10.19 -0.23 9.26
CA LYS A 78 11.15 -1.11 9.96
C LYS A 78 10.67 -1.45 11.38
N ILE A 79 10.23 -0.44 12.13
CA ILE A 79 9.75 -0.62 13.51
C ILE A 79 8.49 -1.49 13.51
N ALA A 80 7.53 -1.20 12.63
CA ALA A 80 6.32 -1.99 12.49
C ALA A 80 6.63 -3.44 12.09
N GLY A 81 7.56 -3.65 11.15
CA GLY A 81 8.02 -4.99 10.78
C GLY A 81 8.59 -5.76 11.97
N ALA A 82 9.48 -5.15 12.74
CA ALA A 82 10.05 -5.76 13.94
C ALA A 82 8.98 -6.12 14.99
N MET A 83 7.95 -5.28 15.17
CA MET A 83 6.84 -5.58 16.07
C MET A 83 5.97 -6.75 15.60
N LEU A 84 5.78 -6.89 14.29
CA LEU A 84 5.02 -7.99 13.69
C LEU A 84 5.79 -9.32 13.80
N ASP A 85 7.10 -9.27 13.54
CA ASP A 85 7.98 -10.44 13.65
C ASP A 85 8.03 -10.96 15.10
N ASP A 86 8.19 -10.06 16.09
CA ASP A 86 8.19 -10.40 17.52
C ASP A 86 6.87 -11.05 17.96
N LYS A 87 5.73 -10.54 17.47
CA LYS A 87 4.40 -11.09 17.76
C LYS A 87 4.14 -12.43 17.06
N SER A 88 4.73 -12.65 15.88
CA SER A 88 4.60 -13.92 15.14
C SER A 88 5.43 -15.07 15.74
N ALA A 89 6.39 -14.76 16.61
CA ALA A 89 7.23 -15.71 17.33
C ALA A 89 6.64 -16.19 18.68
N GLY A 90 5.39 -15.84 19.00
CA GLY A 90 4.66 -16.35 20.16
C GLY A 90 4.21 -17.82 19.99
N PRO A 91 4.17 -18.60 21.09
CA PRO A 91 4.58 -20.00 21.14
C PRO A 91 3.57 -20.99 20.53
N ASP A 92 4.12 -22.08 20.00
CA ASP A 92 3.44 -23.34 19.70
C ASP A 92 2.67 -23.90 20.91
#